data_AF-A0A1J5BCS9-F1
#
_entry.id   AF-A0A1J5BCS9-F1
#
_cell.length_a   1.000
_cell.length_b   1.000
_cell.length_c   1.000
_cell.angle_alpha   90.00
_cell.angle_beta   90.00
_cell.angle_gamma   90.00
#
_symmetry.space_group_name_H-M   'P 1'
#
loop_
_entity.id
_entity.type
_entity.pdbx_description
1 polymer ?
#
loop_
_entity_poly.entity_id
_entity_poly.type
_entity_poly.pdbx_seq_one_letter_code
_entity_poly.pdbx_strand_id
1 'polypeptide(L)'
;MLFTMLPRDAAGSLRRLAGWYPVVAPTGPRQAGRTTLARMVFHKHPCPEQLYSWRDGTGREIDLLVERCDRLLAIECKAGQTVAQDWFAPVEGFLSLAGNAAGMILYGGDRGQPRSRTPVVGWRRIATALARGFGTAAK
;
A
#
# COMPACT_ATOMS: atom_id res chain seq x y z
N MET A 1 -8.18 24.35 -22.19
CA MET A 1 -6.70 24.20 -22.12
C MET A 1 -6.34 22.76 -22.46
N LEU A 2 -5.76 22.52 -23.64
CA LEU A 2 -5.17 21.22 -23.97
C LEU A 2 -3.79 21.14 -23.31
N PHE A 3 -3.65 20.31 -22.27
CA PHE A 3 -2.32 19.88 -21.81
C PHE A 3 -1.75 18.96 -22.89
N THR A 4 -0.76 19.45 -23.65
CA THR A 4 0.06 18.60 -24.52
C THR A 4 0.83 17.64 -23.61
N MET A 5 0.31 16.42 -23.48
CA MET A 5 0.91 15.36 -22.68
C MET A 5 2.21 14.92 -23.35
N LEU A 6 3.36 15.12 -22.68
CA LEU A 6 4.66 14.65 -23.18
C LEU A 6 4.59 13.14 -23.48
N PRO A 7 5.08 12.67 -24.65
CA PRO A 7 5.21 11.25 -24.96
C PRO A 7 5.96 10.55 -23.83
N ARG A 8 5.36 9.51 -23.25
CA ARG A 8 5.97 8.76 -22.16
C ARG A 8 6.68 7.54 -22.74
N ASP A 9 7.94 7.70 -23.15
CA ASP A 9 8.78 6.58 -23.66
C ASP A 9 8.83 5.39 -22.68
N ALA A 10 8.76 5.69 -21.38
CA ALA A 10 8.71 4.70 -20.32
C ALA A 10 7.48 3.76 -20.39
N ALA A 11 6.40 4.12 -21.11
CA ALA A 11 5.22 3.26 -21.26
C ALA A 11 5.56 1.93 -21.94
N GLY A 12 6.41 1.95 -22.97
CA GLY A 12 6.84 0.73 -23.67
C GLY A 12 7.64 -0.19 -22.76
N SER A 13 8.60 0.37 -22.02
CA SER A 13 9.40 -0.37 -21.03
C SER A 13 8.53 -0.92 -19.89
N LEU A 14 7.55 -0.16 -19.41
CA LEU A 14 6.64 -0.61 -18.35
C LEU A 14 5.77 -1.79 -18.79
N ARG A 15 5.21 -1.75 -20.01
CA ARG A 15 4.46 -2.89 -20.59
C ARG A 15 5.35 -4.11 -20.76
N ARG A 16 6.56 -3.91 -21.30
CA ARG A 16 7.53 -5.00 -21.49
C ARG A 16 7.86 -5.65 -20.17
N LEU A 17 8.27 -4.87 -19.16
CA LEU A 17 8.63 -5.41 -17.84
C LEU A 17 7.46 -6.11 -17.16
N ALA A 18 6.24 -5.58 -17.26
CA ALA A 18 5.06 -6.20 -16.65
C ALA A 18 4.66 -7.54 -17.27
N GLY A 19 5.12 -7.84 -18.49
CA GLY A 19 4.96 -9.17 -19.09
C GLY A 19 5.91 -10.22 -18.53
N TRP A 20 7.03 -9.81 -17.93
CA TRP A 20 8.10 -10.71 -17.48
C TRP A 20 8.21 -10.79 -15.95
N TYR A 21 7.82 -9.74 -15.24
CA TYR A 21 7.95 -9.64 -13.79
C TYR A 21 6.58 -9.57 -13.12
N PRO A 22 6.35 -10.34 -12.04
CA PRO A 22 5.08 -10.34 -11.30
C PRO A 22 4.83 -9.00 -10.59
N VAL A 23 5.89 -8.22 -10.32
CA VAL A 23 5.83 -6.90 -9.68
C VAL A 23 6.76 -5.97 -10.43
N VAL A 24 6.26 -4.80 -10.84
CA VAL A 24 7.04 -3.73 -11.47
C VAL A 24 6.73 -2.41 -10.76
N ALA A 25 7.75 -1.77 -10.19
CA ALA A 25 7.63 -0.52 -9.48
C ALA A 25 8.23 0.64 -10.31
N PRO A 26 7.43 1.55 -10.87
CA PRO A 26 7.95 2.75 -11.51
C PRO A 26 8.52 3.71 -10.45
N THR A 27 9.84 3.86 -10.44
CA THR A 27 10.58 4.76 -9.54
C THR A 27 10.87 6.11 -10.19
N GLY A 28 11.27 7.12 -9.40
CA GLY A 28 11.66 8.45 -9.89
C GLY A 28 11.12 9.62 -9.06
N PRO A 29 11.40 10.88 -9.46
CA PRO A 29 10.99 12.09 -8.73
C PRO A 29 9.49 12.17 -8.45
N ARG A 30 9.10 12.84 -7.36
CA ARG A 30 7.69 12.98 -6.92
C ARG A 30 6.78 13.64 -7.97
N GLN A 31 7.34 14.46 -8.86
CA GLN A 31 6.60 15.20 -9.90
C GLN A 31 6.71 14.56 -11.30
N ALA A 32 7.34 13.38 -11.43
CA ALA A 32 7.55 12.75 -12.74
C ALA A 32 6.26 12.16 -13.35
N GLY A 33 5.12 12.16 -12.65
CA GLY A 33 3.84 11.63 -13.17
C GLY A 33 3.78 10.10 -13.24
N ARG A 34 4.47 9.41 -12.32
CA ARG A 34 4.57 7.92 -12.26
C ARG A 34 3.21 7.24 -12.11
N THR A 35 2.36 7.78 -11.24
CA THR A 35 0.98 7.33 -11.07
C THR A 35 0.16 7.48 -12.35
N THR A 36 0.29 8.63 -13.02
CA THR A 36 -0.39 8.88 -14.29
C THR A 36 0.05 7.88 -15.35
N LEU A 37 1.36 7.61 -15.46
CA LEU A 37 1.91 6.63 -16.39
C LEU A 37 1.37 5.21 -16.11
N ALA A 38 1.39 4.78 -14.85
CA ALA A 38 0.86 3.46 -14.47
C ALA A 38 -0.63 3.33 -14.81
N ARG A 39 -1.45 4.35 -14.49
CA ARG A 39 -2.89 4.37 -14.83
C ARG A 39 -3.14 4.33 -16.33
N MET A 40 -2.34 5.03 -17.13
CA MET A 40 -2.45 5.00 -18.59
C MET A 40 -2.07 3.64 -19.19
N VAL A 41 -1.00 3.02 -18.68
CA VAL A 41 -0.51 1.74 -19.22
C VAL A 41 -1.43 0.58 -18.80
N PHE A 42 -1.90 0.60 -17.56
CA PHE A 42 -2.74 -0.45 -16.97
C PHE A 42 -4.19 0.01 -16.78
N HIS A 43 -4.74 0.73 -17.75
CA HIS A 43 -6.11 1.28 -17.69
C HIS A 43 -7.23 0.22 -17.51
N LYS A 44 -6.97 -1.05 -17.84
CA LYS A 44 -7.88 -2.18 -17.56
C LYS A 44 -7.90 -2.59 -16.09
N HIS A 45 -6.94 -2.12 -15.30
CA HIS A 45 -6.92 -2.21 -13.85
C HIS A 45 -7.33 -0.83 -13.32
N PRO A 46 -8.63 -0.58 -13.08
CA PRO A 46 -9.13 0.76 -12.72
C PRO A 46 -8.55 1.30 -11.41
N CYS A 47 -7.87 0.44 -10.64
CA CYS A 47 -7.44 0.70 -9.28
C CYS A 47 -6.09 0.01 -8.97
N PRO A 48 -4.98 0.44 -9.61
CA PRO A 48 -3.67 -0.13 -9.31
C PRO A 48 -3.27 0.22 -7.88
N GLU A 49 -2.69 -0.74 -7.16
CA GLU A 49 -2.17 -0.51 -5.82
C GLU A 49 -0.93 0.39 -5.89
N GLN A 50 -0.90 1.41 -5.05
CA GLN A 50 0.25 2.29 -4.92
C GLN A 50 0.89 2.12 -3.55
N LEU A 51 2.21 1.96 -3.54
CA LEU A 51 2.97 1.74 -2.33
C LEU A 51 3.71 3.03 -1.97
N TYR A 52 3.60 3.45 -0.71
CA TYR A 52 4.25 4.63 -0.17
C TYR A 52 4.92 4.33 1.17
N SER A 53 5.98 5.06 1.46
CA SER A 53 6.42 5.30 2.83
C SER A 53 5.76 6.56 3.37
N TRP A 54 5.53 6.61 4.69
CA TRP A 54 4.94 7.77 5.34
C TRP A 54 5.64 8.07 6.66
N ARG A 55 5.84 9.37 6.90
CA ARG A 55 6.32 9.91 8.18
C ARG A 55 5.66 11.26 8.43
N ASP A 56 5.28 11.55 9.67
CA ASP A 56 4.82 12.88 10.08
C ASP A 56 5.94 13.77 10.64
N GLY A 57 5.62 15.04 10.92
CA GLY A 57 6.56 16.00 11.52
C GLY A 57 6.95 15.68 12.96
N THR A 58 6.24 14.78 13.64
CA THR A 58 6.60 14.30 14.99
C THR A 58 7.58 13.12 14.95
N GLY A 59 7.86 12.60 13.75
CA GLY A 59 8.75 11.48 13.51
C GLY A 59 8.06 10.12 13.50
N ARG A 60 6.73 10.04 13.64
CA ARG A 60 5.99 8.77 13.54
C ARG A 60 6.09 8.22 12.12
N GLU A 61 6.25 6.91 11.99
CA GLU A 61 6.44 6.23 10.71
C GLU A 61 5.38 5.14 10.49
N ILE A 62 5.09 4.87 9.22
CA ILE A 62 4.43 3.64 8.78
C ILE A 62 5.33 2.98 7.75
N ASP A 63 5.69 1.71 7.98
CA ASP A 63 6.60 0.95 7.12
C ASP A 63 6.09 0.87 5.68
N LEU A 64 4.79 0.61 5.50
CA LEU A 64 4.16 0.52 4.20
C LEU A 64 2.72 1.06 4.23
N LEU A 65 2.44 2.06 3.41
CA LEU A 65 1.09 2.45 3.03
C LEU A 65 0.77 1.87 1.66
N VAL A 66 -0.35 1.16 1.56
CA VAL A 66 -0.92 0.72 0.28
C VAL A 66 -2.19 1.53 0.02
N GLU A 67 -2.21 2.27 -1.09
CA GLU A 67 -3.41 2.94 -1.58
C GLU A 67 -4.06 2.08 -2.65
N ARG A 68 -5.36 1.84 -2.51
CA ARG A 68 -6.20 1.24 -3.53
C ARG A 68 -7.45 2.11 -3.66
N CYS A 69 -7.58 2.79 -4.80
CA CYS A 69 -8.68 3.70 -5.13
C CYS A 69 -8.68 4.89 -4.18
N ASP A 70 -9.62 4.92 -3.24
CA ASP A 70 -9.81 5.98 -2.25
C ASP A 70 -9.50 5.49 -0.83
N ARG A 71 -9.00 4.26 -0.69
CA ARG A 71 -8.72 3.63 0.60
C ARG A 71 -7.23 3.42 0.83
N LEU A 72 -6.78 3.80 2.02
CA LEU A 72 -5.42 3.55 2.50
C LEU A 72 -5.38 2.34 3.42
N LEU A 73 -4.33 1.55 3.30
CA LEU A 73 -4.01 0.44 4.18
C LEU A 73 -2.62 0.66 4.78
N ALA A 74 -2.58 1.00 6.06
CA ALA A 74 -1.35 1.12 6.82
C ALA A 74 -0.89 -0.24 7.34
N ILE A 75 0.36 -0.58 7.06
CA ILE A 75 0.96 -1.85 7.43
C ILE A 75 2.23 -1.56 8.22
N GLU A 76 2.22 -1.96 9.48
CA GLU A 76 3.40 -2.00 10.33
C GLU A 76 4.00 -3.41 10.28
N CYS A 77 5.28 -3.53 9.96
CA CYS A 77 5.98 -4.81 9.80
C CYS A 77 6.87 -5.09 11.01
N LYS A 78 6.70 -6.24 11.67
CA LYS A 78 7.49 -6.64 12.84
C LYS A 78 8.06 -8.05 12.66
N ALA A 79 9.38 -8.19 12.81
CA ALA A 79 10.03 -9.51 12.72
C ALA A 79 9.72 -10.42 13.93
N GLY A 80 9.35 -9.83 15.08
CA GLY A 80 9.05 -10.56 16.31
C GLY A 80 7.81 -11.46 16.20
N GLN A 81 7.79 -12.51 17.02
CA GLN A 81 6.66 -13.45 17.13
C GLN A 81 5.78 -13.20 18.36
N THR A 82 6.24 -12.37 19.30
CA THR A 82 5.47 -11.95 20.48
C THR A 82 4.91 -10.56 20.23
N VAL A 83 3.59 -10.44 20.23
CA VAL A 83 2.91 -9.16 20.01
C VAL A 83 3.17 -8.23 21.19
N ALA A 84 3.73 -7.06 20.92
CA ALA A 84 3.95 -6.01 21.91
C ALA A 84 2.98 -4.83 21.71
N GLN A 85 2.61 -4.16 22.80
CA GLN A 85 1.58 -3.13 22.83
C GLN A 85 2.01 -1.84 22.11
N ASP A 86 3.31 -1.56 22.08
CA ASP A 86 3.91 -0.40 21.42
C ASP A 86 3.81 -0.47 19.88
N TRP A 87 3.61 -1.66 19.30
CA TRP A 87 3.46 -1.84 17.85
C TRP A 87 2.20 -1.16 17.26
N PHE A 88 1.21 -0.86 18.10
CA PHE A 88 -0.08 -0.33 17.66
C PHE A 88 -0.07 1.20 17.51
N ALA A 89 0.74 1.89 18.32
CA ALA A 89 0.75 3.35 18.38
C ALA A 89 1.06 4.03 17.03
N PRO A 90 1.95 3.52 16.16
CA PRO A 90 2.18 4.09 14.83
C PRO A 90 0.92 4.04 13.97
N VAL A 91 0.34 2.85 13.81
CA VAL A 91 -0.85 2.61 13.00
C VAL A 91 -2.06 3.37 13.52
N GLU A 92 -2.31 3.36 14.84
CA GLU A 92 -3.43 4.08 15.45
C GLU A 92 -3.29 5.60 15.27
N GLY A 93 -2.07 6.13 15.39
CA GLY A 93 -1.80 7.55 15.14
C GLY A 93 -1.98 7.93 13.68
N PHE A 94 -1.65 7.05 12.74
CA PHE A 94 -1.97 7.29 11.32
C PHE A 94 -3.49 7.26 11.09
N LEU A 95 -4.20 6.27 11.65
CA LEU A 95 -5.64 6.11 11.49
C LEU A 95 -6.48 7.20 12.17
N SER A 96 -5.93 7.97 13.11
CA SER A 96 -6.61 9.14 13.68
C SER A 96 -6.54 10.37 12.77
N LEU A 97 -5.56 10.40 11.85
CA LEU A 97 -5.35 11.49 10.88
C LEU A 97 -5.97 11.16 9.52
N ALA A 98 -6.01 9.88 9.16
CA ALA A 98 -6.50 9.42 7.87
C ALA A 98 -8.02 9.27 7.85
N GLY A 99 -8.66 9.59 6.71
CA GLY A 99 -10.09 9.41 6.49
C GLY A 99 -10.47 7.95 6.19
N ASN A 100 -10.59 7.59 4.91
CA ASN A 100 -10.88 6.22 4.48
C ASN A 100 -9.64 5.34 4.57
N ALA A 101 -9.34 4.85 5.77
CA ALA A 101 -8.16 4.04 6.03
C ALA A 101 -8.43 2.83 6.92
N ALA A 102 -7.63 1.78 6.71
CA ALA A 102 -7.53 0.62 7.60
C ALA A 102 -6.06 0.41 7.98
N GLY A 103 -5.83 -0.29 9.10
CA GLY A 103 -4.50 -0.60 9.60
C GLY A 103 -4.34 -2.10 9.83
N MET A 104 -3.12 -2.60 9.73
CA MET A 104 -2.75 -3.93 10.22
C MET A 104 -1.31 -3.96 10.72
N ILE A 105 -1.04 -4.91 11.60
CA ILE A 105 0.33 -5.29 11.95
C ILE A 105 0.63 -6.61 11.25
N LEU A 106 1.64 -6.61 10.39
CA LEU A 106 2.20 -7.81 9.77
C LEU A 106 3.37 -8.29 10.63
N TYR A 107 3.31 -9.51 11.15
CA TYR A 107 4.35 -9.98 12.06
C TYR A 107 4.86 -11.40 11.78
N GLY A 108 5.96 -11.76 12.44
CA GLY A 108 6.68 -13.02 12.23
C GLY A 108 5.98 -14.28 12.76
N GLY A 109 4.97 -14.13 13.62
CA GLY A 109 4.22 -15.26 14.20
C GLY A 109 3.08 -15.79 13.31
N ASP A 110 2.39 -16.81 13.79
CA ASP A 110 1.30 -17.51 13.10
C ASP A 110 -0.09 -17.30 13.75
N ARG A 111 -0.12 -16.90 15.01
CA ARG A 111 -1.35 -16.63 15.78
C ARG A 111 -1.93 -15.25 15.47
N GLY A 112 -2.95 -15.21 14.63
CA GLY A 112 -3.73 -13.99 14.45
C GLY A 112 -4.41 -13.57 15.77
N GLN A 113 -4.20 -12.32 16.19
CA GLN A 113 -4.97 -11.71 17.26
C GLN A 113 -5.97 -10.73 16.66
N PRO A 114 -7.27 -11.08 16.60
CA PRO A 114 -8.29 -10.14 16.16
C PRO A 114 -8.44 -9.04 17.21
N ARG A 115 -7.83 -7.88 16.97
CA ARG A 115 -8.17 -6.62 17.63
C ARG A 115 -9.11 -5.84 16.72
N SER A 116 -10.06 -5.12 17.29
CA SER A 116 -11.17 -4.50 16.56
C SER A 116 -10.75 -3.48 15.50
N ARG A 117 -9.65 -2.73 15.74
CA ARG A 117 -9.21 -1.62 14.88
C ARG A 117 -7.95 -1.91 14.06
N THR A 118 -7.00 -2.69 14.61
CA THR A 118 -5.71 -3.00 13.98
C THR A 118 -5.42 -4.49 14.15
N PRO A 119 -5.87 -5.36 13.24
CA PRO A 119 -5.59 -6.79 13.31
C PRO A 119 -4.08 -7.08 13.24
N VAL A 120 -3.64 -8.06 14.03
CA VAL A 120 -2.30 -8.63 13.94
C VAL A 120 -2.35 -9.88 13.07
N VAL A 121 -1.57 -9.89 11.99
CA VAL A 121 -1.62 -10.90 10.94
C VAL A 121 -0.23 -11.48 10.74
N GLY A 122 -0.11 -12.80 10.87
CA GLY A 122 1.12 -13.51 10.50
C GLY A 122 1.44 -13.35 9.03
N TRP A 123 2.72 -13.11 8.69
CA TRP A 123 3.16 -12.80 7.32
C TRP A 123 2.71 -13.81 6.26
N ARG A 124 2.59 -15.09 6.63
CA ARG A 124 2.10 -16.17 5.74
C ARG A 124 0.67 -15.96 5.25
N ARG A 125 -0.11 -15.11 5.92
CA ARG A 125 -1.52 -14.83 5.61
C ARG A 125 -1.71 -13.46 4.93
N ILE A 126 -0.63 -12.83 4.46
CA ILE A 126 -0.66 -11.47 3.89
C ILE A 126 -1.66 -11.34 2.75
N ALA A 127 -1.77 -12.32 1.85
CA ALA A 127 -2.70 -12.25 0.73
C ALA A 127 -4.17 -12.13 1.20
N THR A 128 -4.57 -12.96 2.16
CA THR A 128 -5.92 -12.91 2.74
C THR A 128 -6.12 -11.62 3.55
N ALA A 129 -5.09 -11.13 4.22
CA ALA A 129 -5.17 -9.91 5.01
C ALA A 129 -5.29 -8.64 4.16
N LEU A 130 -4.56 -8.55 3.04
CA LEU A 130 -4.71 -7.47 2.06
C LEU A 130 -6.13 -7.45 1.49
N ALA A 131 -6.67 -8.61 1.11
CA ALA A 131 -8.05 -8.72 0.63
C ALA A 131 -9.08 -8.25 1.66
N ARG A 132 -8.85 -8.52 2.95
CA ARG A 132 -9.72 -8.04 4.05
C ARG A 132 -9.54 -6.55 4.33
N GLY A 133 -8.30 -6.04 4.31
CA GLY A 133 -7.97 -4.66 4.60
C GLY A 133 -8.63 -3.67 3.64
N PHE A 134 -8.75 -4.06 2.37
CA PHE A 134 -9.45 -3.27 1.34
C PHE A 134 -10.94 -3.60 1.20
N GLY A 135 -11.47 -4.57 1.95
CA GLY A 135 -12.76 -5.19 1.68
C GLY A 135 -12.70 -6.12 0.47
N THR A 136 -13.49 -7.19 0.46
CA THR A 136 -13.68 -7.99 -0.75
C THR A 136 -14.07 -7.06 -1.88
N ALA A 137 -13.25 -7.04 -2.95
CA ALA A 137 -13.55 -6.26 -4.15
C ALA A 137 -15.01 -6.50 -4.53
N ALA A 138 -15.80 -5.42 -4.61
CA ALA A 138 -17.10 -5.51 -5.23
C ALA A 138 -16.87 -6.11 -6.62
N LYS A 139 -17.49 -7.27 -6.86
CA LYS A 139 -17.47 -7.97 -8.15
C LYS A 139 -17.95 -7.05 -9.26
#